data_AF-A0A538AIV1-F1
#
_entry.id   AF-A0A538AIV1-F1
#
_cell.length_a   1.000
_cell.length_b   1.000
_cell.length_c   1.000
_cell.angle_alpha   90.00
_cell.angle_beta   90.00
_cell.angle_gamma   90.00
#
_symmetry.space_group_name_H-M   'P 1'
#
loop_
_entity.id
_entity.type
_entity.pdbx_description
1 polymer ?
#
loop_
_entity_poly.entity_id
_entity_poly.type
_entity_poly.pdbx_seq_one_letter_code
_entity_poly.pdbx_strand_id
1 'polypeptide(L)' 'SFRVVVADQRSPRDGRFVEILGNYNPLTNPSQIKLDEERALHWLAKGAQPSASATALLKRTGIWQKHKQATAKKRPA' A
#
# COMPACT_ATOMS: atom_id res chain seq x y z
N SER A 1 -3.57 9.02 -13.89
CA SER A 1 -3.03 9.03 -12.51
C SER A 1 -4.01 8.29 -11.61
N PHE A 2 -3.55 7.29 -10.89
CA PHE A 2 -4.34 6.44 -10.00
C PHE A 2 -4.01 6.79 -8.54
N ARG A 3 -5.00 6.74 -7.66
CA ARG A 3 -4.79 6.92 -6.21
C ARG A 3 -4.68 5.55 -5.57
N VAL A 4 -3.71 5.41 -4.66
CA VAL A 4 -3.61 4.22 -3.81
C VAL A 4 -4.35 4.57 -2.52
N VAL A 5 -5.44 3.87 -2.25
CA VAL A 5 -6.34 4.16 -1.13
C VAL A 5 -6.55 2.92 -0.27
N VAL A 6 -6.82 3.15 1.02
CA VAL A 6 -7.36 2.14 1.93
C VAL A 6 -8.87 2.31 1.94
N ALA A 7 -9.59 1.25 1.63
CA ALA A 7 -11.04 1.22 1.64
C ALA A 7 -11.53 -0.11 2.23
N ASP A 8 -12.78 -0.12 2.69
CA ASP A 8 -13.46 -1.36 3.02
C ASP A 8 -13.73 -2.16 1.73
N GLN A 9 -13.61 -3.48 1.79
CA GLN A 9 -13.88 -4.36 0.64
C GLN A 9 -15.31 -4.21 0.11
N ARG A 10 -16.27 -3.82 0.96
CA ARG A 10 -17.68 -3.61 0.59
C ARG A 10 -17.92 -2.25 -0.06
N SER A 11 -16.98 -1.32 0.04
CA SER A 11 -17.10 0.00 -0.59
C SER A 11 -16.99 -0.12 -2.12
N PRO A 12 -17.78 0.65 -2.89
CA PRO A 12 -17.59 0.71 -4.33
C PRO A 12 -16.23 1.32 -4.66
N ARG A 13 -15.65 0.89 -5.81
CA ARG A 13 -14.27 1.20 -6.21
C ARG A 13 -13.93 2.70 -6.14
N ASP A 14 -14.84 3.53 -6.60
CA ASP A 14 -14.66 4.98 -6.68
C ASP A 14 -15.45 5.73 -5.58
N GLY A 15 -15.90 5.01 -4.55
CA GLY A 15 -16.73 5.53 -3.46
C GLY A 15 -15.94 5.88 -2.20
N ARG A 16 -16.54 5.58 -1.03
CA ARG A 16 -15.98 5.92 0.27
C ARG A 16 -14.71 5.11 0.56
N PHE A 17 -13.60 5.82 0.69
CA PHE A 17 -12.33 5.30 1.20
C PHE A 17 -12.09 5.80 2.63
N VAL A 18 -11.24 5.08 3.36
CA VAL A 18 -10.79 5.46 4.71
C VAL A 18 -9.67 6.48 4.62
N GLU A 19 -8.69 6.24 3.75
CA GLU A 19 -7.49 7.07 3.65
C GLU A 19 -6.80 6.94 2.29
N ILE A 20 -6.13 8.00 1.83
CA ILE A 20 -5.29 8.00 0.63
C ILE A 20 -3.83 7.81 1.07
N LEU A 21 -3.20 6.72 0.60
CA LEU A 21 -1.78 6.43 0.88
C LEU A 21 -0.84 7.08 -0.15
N GLY A 22 -1.36 7.46 -1.32
CA GLY A 22 -0.55 8.14 -2.32
C GLY A 22 -1.10 8.03 -3.73
N ASN A 23 -0.22 8.20 -4.71
CA ASN A 23 -0.55 8.19 -6.13
C ASN A 23 0.42 7.36 -6.98
N TYR A 24 -0.10 6.87 -8.09
CA TYR A 24 0.62 6.10 -9.08
C TYR A 24 0.29 6.63 -10.47
N ASN A 25 1.30 7.05 -11.22
CA ASN A 25 1.16 7.45 -12.61
C ASN A 25 1.95 6.52 -13.53
N PRO A 26 1.29 5.56 -14.21
CA PRO A 26 1.96 4.69 -15.19
C PRO A 26 2.30 5.40 -16.49
N LEU A 27 1.66 6.54 -16.79
CA LEU A 27 1.80 7.24 -18.07
C LEU A 27 3.07 8.10 -18.15
N THR A 28 3.79 8.28 -17.04
CA THR A 28 5.08 8.97 -17.03
C THR A 28 6.20 7.97 -17.26
N ASN A 29 7.28 8.42 -17.92
CA ASN A 29 8.50 7.64 -18.07
C ASN A 29 9.67 8.39 -17.38
N PRO A 30 10.15 7.93 -16.21
CA PRO A 30 9.78 6.72 -15.49
C PRO A 30 8.41 6.81 -14.78
N SER A 31 7.80 5.66 -14.49
CA SER A 31 6.51 5.62 -13.77
C SER A 31 6.64 6.30 -12.40
N GLN A 32 5.81 7.31 -12.15
CA GLN A 32 5.85 8.04 -10.90
C GLN A 32 5.04 7.30 -9.83
N ILE A 33 5.71 6.91 -8.75
CA ILE A 33 5.07 6.27 -7.59
C ILE A 33 5.37 7.15 -6.39
N LYS A 34 4.34 7.75 -5.78
CA LYS A 34 4.45 8.44 -4.50
C LYS A 34 3.55 7.72 -3.52
N LEU A 35 4.15 7.11 -2.50
CA LEU A 35 3.41 6.43 -1.43
C LEU A 35 3.96 6.92 -0.09
N ASP A 36 3.06 7.19 0.85
CA ASP A 36 3.42 7.42 2.23
C ASP A 36 3.79 6.07 2.89
N GLU A 37 5.08 5.93 3.18
CA GLU A 37 5.62 4.70 3.75
C GLU A 37 5.08 4.45 5.17
N GLU A 38 5.01 5.48 6.01
CA GLU A 38 4.60 5.33 7.41
C GLU A 38 3.15 4.88 7.49
N ARG A 39 2.27 5.52 6.72
CA ARG A 39 0.86 5.16 6.66
C ARG A 39 0.64 3.79 6.04
N ALA A 40 1.37 3.46 4.97
CA ALA A 40 1.29 2.12 4.37
C ALA A 40 1.70 1.02 5.37
N LEU A 41 2.81 1.19 6.09
CA LEU A 41 3.27 0.24 7.10
C LEU A 41 2.28 0.12 8.27
N HIS A 42 1.70 1.23 8.71
CA HIS A 42 0.68 1.24 9.77
C HIS A 42 -0.54 0.40 9.39
N TRP A 43 -1.09 0.58 8.19
CA TRP A 43 -2.25 -0.20 7.73
C TRP A 43 -1.91 -1.67 7.49
N LEU A 44 -0.73 -1.97 6.95
CA LEU A 44 -0.26 -3.35 6.82
C LEU A 44 -0.05 -4.03 8.19
N ALA A 45 0.40 -3.28 9.21
CA ALA A 45 0.53 -3.79 10.57
C ALA A 45 -0.83 -4.04 11.25
N LYS A 46 -1.86 -3.27 10.87
CA LYS A 46 -3.26 -3.47 11.29
C LYS A 46 -3.97 -4.61 10.55
N GLY A 47 -3.33 -5.26 9.58
CA GLY A 47 -3.89 -6.39 8.84
C GLY A 47 -4.58 -6.01 7.52
N ALA A 48 -4.34 -4.82 6.97
CA ALA A 48 -4.84 -4.47 5.65
C ALA A 48 -4.27 -5.43 4.59
N GLN A 49 -5.14 -5.94 3.71
CA GLN A 49 -4.76 -6.83 2.61
C GLN A 49 -4.66 -6.04 1.30
N PRO A 50 -3.44 -5.85 0.76
CA PRO A 50 -3.27 -5.15 -0.52
C PRO A 50 -3.74 -6.01 -1.70
N SER A 51 -4.29 -5.36 -2.73
CA SER A 51 -4.58 -6.01 -4.01
C SER A 51 -3.29 -6.34 -4.78
N ALA A 52 -3.37 -7.21 -5.79
CA ALA A 52 -2.20 -7.63 -6.57
C ALA A 52 -1.37 -6.44 -7.14
N SER A 53 -2.04 -5.43 -7.70
CA SER A 53 -1.38 -4.22 -8.20
C SER A 53 -0.78 -3.37 -7.07
N ALA A 54 -1.47 -3.24 -5.93
CA ALA A 54 -0.95 -2.52 -4.77
C ALA A 54 0.29 -3.23 -4.19
N THR A 55 0.29 -4.57 -4.12
CA THR A 55 1.46 -5.35 -3.72
C THR A 55 2.65 -5.12 -4.66
N ALA A 56 2.43 -5.05 -5.97
CA ALA A 56 3.49 -4.75 -6.93
C ALA A 56 4.09 -3.34 -6.69
N LEU A 57 3.26 -2.35 -6.42
CA LEU A 57 3.71 -0.99 -6.07
C LEU A 57 4.51 -0.99 -4.75
N LEU A 58 3.97 -1.62 -3.70
CA LEU A 58 4.64 -1.74 -2.40
C LEU A 58 5.99 -2.46 -2.47
N LYS A 59 6.13 -3.44 -3.37
CA LYS A 59 7.41 -4.12 -3.63
C LYS A 59 8.40 -3.22 -4.36
N ARG A 60 7.93 -2.44 -5.34
CA ARG A 60 8.76 -1.49 -6.10
C ARG A 60 9.28 -0.35 -5.23
N THR A 61 8.53 0.05 -4.20
CA THR A 61 8.94 1.09 -3.25
C THR A 61 9.72 0.55 -2.05
N GLY A 62 9.89 -0.77 -1.92
CA GLY A 62 10.60 -1.39 -0.79
C GLY A 62 9.78 -1.51 0.51
N ILE A 63 8.57 -0.97 0.54
CA ILE A 63 7.70 -0.95 1.74
C ILE A 63 7.27 -2.37 2.12
N TRP A 64 7.01 -3.22 1.13
CA TRP A 64 6.62 -4.61 1.37
C TRP A 64 7.69 -5.42 2.12
N GLN A 65 8.96 -5.19 1.77
CA GLN A 65 10.10 -5.84 2.40
C GLN A 65 10.26 -5.37 3.85
N LYS A 66 10.10 -4.06 4.10
CA LYS A 66 10.10 -3.49 5.46
C LYS A 66 8.97 -4.06 6.33
N HIS A 67 7.76 -4.20 5.78
CA HIS A 67 6.65 -4.84 6.49
C HIS A 67 6.95 -6.29 6.85
N LYS A 68 7.45 -7.08 5.89
CA LYS A 68 7.84 -8.48 6.16
C LYS A 68 8.89 -8.61 7.25
N GLN A 69 9.94 -7.78 7.20
CA GLN A 69 10.97 -7.75 8.24
C GLN A 69 10.38 -7.40 9.62
N ALA A 70 9.49 -6.42 9.68
CA ALA A 70 8.80 -6.04 10.92
C ALA A 70 7.92 -7.18 11.47
N THR A 71 7.21 -7.92 10.60
CA THR A 71 6.40 -9.08 11.02
C THR A 71 7.24 -10.26 11.50
N ALA A 72 8.38 -10.53 10.85
CA ALA A 72 9.29 -11.61 11.26
C ALA A 72 9.90 -11.34 12.64
N LYS A 73 10.28 -10.08 12.92
CA LYS A 73 10.82 -9.68 14.22
C LYS A 73 9.80 -9.80 15.37
N LYS A 74 8.50 -9.70 15.09
CA LYS A 74 7.42 -9.73 16.09
C LYS A 74 6.97 -11.14 16.51
N ARG A 75 7.43 -12.20 15.84
CA ARG A 75 7.21 -13.60 16.29
C ARG A 75 8.48 -14.11 16.97
N PRO A 76 8.74 -13.80 18.26
CA PRO A 76 9.60 -14.66 19.05
C PRO A 76 8.87 -16.00 19.27
N ALA A 77 9.67 -17.07 19.37
CA ALA A 77 9.26 -18.47 19.39
C ALA A 77 8.15 -18.80 20.40
#